data_AF-A0A7X1TVP2-F1
#
_entry.id   AF-A0A7X1TVP2-F1
#
_cell.length_a   1.000
_cell.length_b   1.000
_cell.length_c   1.000
_cell.angle_alpha   90.00
_cell.angle_beta   90.00
_cell.angle_gamma   90.00
#
_symmetry.space_group_name_H-M   'P 1'
#
loop_
_entity.id
_entity.type
_entity.pdbx_description
1 polymer ?
#
loop_
_entity_poly.entity_id
_entity_poly.type
_entity_poly.pdbx_seq_one_letter_code
_entity_poly.pdbx_strand_id
1 'polypeptide(L)'
;MRNTIIIGALASAFLAGCAATPSKELSECLQPNRRVAVEVGGRVLKPKPKPKPGAEAKPAPAAKSKKPQYSNLQLNAFAQGDSAWDVGSSVLKDGGKQDLDKLVATLAKRKVMIGSIIIAGHTDRFEADSANANLSEQRAKSVASYLASKGLDQKLMFWEGKGAKEPVPVTKFCES
;
A
#
# COMPACT_ATOMS: atom_id res chain seq x y z
N MET A 1 -9.44 16.21 73.67
CA MET A 1 -9.84 14.85 73.22
C MET A 1 -9.48 14.75 71.76
N ARG A 2 -8.56 13.85 71.41
CA ARG A 2 -8.11 13.57 70.03
C ARG A 2 -9.19 12.72 69.35
N ASN A 3 -9.62 13.08 68.14
CA ASN A 3 -10.36 12.16 67.29
C ASN A 3 -9.77 12.15 65.88
N THR A 4 -9.01 11.09 65.63
CA THR A 4 -8.44 10.71 64.34
C THR A 4 -9.52 9.94 63.57
N ILE A 5 -9.83 10.33 62.33
CA ILE A 5 -10.56 9.48 61.39
C ILE A 5 -9.69 9.32 60.14
N ILE A 6 -9.26 8.09 59.90
CA ILE A 6 -8.52 7.64 58.74
C ILE A 6 -9.50 6.82 57.86
N ILE A 7 -9.21 6.80 56.54
CA ILE A 7 -9.47 5.74 55.54
C ILE A 7 -10.70 5.94 54.66
N GLY A 8 -10.44 6.02 53.35
CA GLY A 8 -11.45 5.78 52.31
C GLY A 8 -11.02 6.10 50.88
N ALA A 9 -9.76 5.87 50.47
CA ALA A 9 -9.39 5.97 49.05
C ALA A 9 -9.87 4.71 48.30
N LEU A 10 -11.03 4.80 47.63
CA LEU A 10 -11.42 3.84 46.61
C LEU A 10 -10.52 4.03 45.39
N ALA A 11 -9.48 3.21 45.26
CA ALA A 11 -8.77 3.02 44.01
C ALA A 11 -9.64 2.12 43.12
N SER A 12 -10.34 2.71 42.16
CA SER A 12 -10.99 1.97 41.07
C SER A 12 -9.90 1.35 40.19
N ALA A 13 -9.69 0.04 40.34
CA ALA A 13 -8.89 -0.74 39.42
C ALA A 13 -9.63 -0.84 38.08
N PHE A 14 -9.14 -0.11 37.06
CA PHE A 14 -9.48 -0.40 35.68
C PHE A 14 -8.91 -1.78 35.34
N LEU A 15 -9.78 -2.80 35.26
CA LEU A 15 -9.44 -4.03 34.53
C LEU A 15 -9.36 -3.69 33.04
N ALA A 16 -8.17 -3.33 32.59
CA ALA A 16 -7.83 -3.38 31.18
C ALA A 16 -7.88 -4.85 30.76
N GLY A 17 -8.92 -5.23 30.02
CA GLY A 17 -8.98 -6.51 29.35
C GLY A 17 -7.76 -6.66 28.45
N CYS A 18 -6.94 -7.68 28.71
CA CYS A 18 -5.75 -7.99 27.92
C CYS A 18 -6.16 -8.40 26.50
N ALA A 19 -6.23 -7.46 25.57
CA ALA A 19 -5.87 -7.78 24.19
C ALA A 19 -4.35 -8.04 24.22
N ALA A 20 -3.95 -9.31 24.19
CA ALA A 20 -2.54 -9.68 24.22
C ALA A 20 -1.84 -9.09 22.98
N THR A 21 -1.10 -7.99 23.17
CA THR A 21 -0.24 -7.45 22.13
C THR A 21 0.80 -8.51 21.75
N PRO A 22 0.95 -8.84 20.46
CA PRO A 22 1.94 -9.82 20.03
C PRO A 22 3.34 -9.38 20.44
N SER A 23 4.25 -10.33 20.65
CA SER A 23 5.65 -10.02 20.93
C SER A 23 6.24 -9.21 19.77
N LYS A 24 7.23 -8.35 20.07
CA LYS A 24 7.90 -7.55 19.04
C LYS A 24 8.46 -8.42 17.92
N GLU A 25 9.09 -9.54 18.25
CA GLU A 25 9.62 -10.49 17.26
C GLU A 25 8.53 -11.06 16.35
N LEU A 26 7.37 -11.42 16.90
CA LEU A 26 6.25 -11.93 16.12
C LEU A 26 5.67 -10.84 15.21
N SER A 27 5.57 -9.61 15.73
CA SER A 27 5.10 -8.46 14.96
C SER A 27 6.01 -8.16 13.78
N GLU A 28 7.34 -8.21 13.98
CA GLU A 28 8.37 -8.05 12.94
C GLU A 28 8.29 -9.17 11.90
N CYS A 29 8.14 -10.41 12.36
CA CYS A 29 8.03 -11.59 11.49
C CYS A 29 6.81 -11.51 10.56
N LEU A 30 5.69 -11.00 11.06
CA LEU A 30 4.43 -10.88 10.31
C LEU A 30 4.26 -9.55 9.55
N GLN A 31 5.21 -8.63 9.63
CA GLN A 31 5.14 -7.34 8.92
C GLN A 31 4.80 -7.46 7.43
N PRO A 32 5.25 -8.48 6.67
CA PRO A 32 4.83 -8.65 5.27
C PRO A 32 3.33 -8.79 5.07
N ASN A 33 2.57 -9.21 6.08
CA ASN A 33 1.12 -9.36 6.01
C ASN A 33 0.36 -8.08 6.36
N ARG A 34 0.98 -7.18 7.10
CA ARG A 34 0.45 -5.82 7.30
C ARG A 34 0.86 -4.94 6.13
N ARG A 35 0.11 -5.00 5.04
CA ARG A 35 0.45 -4.26 3.81
C ARG A 35 -0.79 -3.75 3.10
N VAL A 36 -0.60 -2.69 2.31
CA VAL A 36 -1.50 -2.39 1.19
C VAL A 36 -0.70 -2.56 -0.09
N ALA A 37 -1.17 -3.46 -0.94
CA ALA A 37 -0.63 -3.68 -2.27
C ALA A 37 -1.32 -2.73 -3.26
N VAL A 38 -0.53 -2.00 -4.03
CA VAL A 38 -1.01 -1.13 -5.11
C VAL A 38 -0.50 -1.67 -6.42
N GLU A 39 -1.43 -2.03 -7.31
CA GLU A 39 -1.14 -2.48 -8.67
C GLU A 39 -1.67 -1.43 -9.66
N VAL A 40 -0.78 -0.91 -10.50
CA VAL A 40 -1.13 0.08 -11.54
C VAL A 40 -1.00 -0.55 -12.91
N GLY A 41 -2.14 -0.75 -13.57
CA GLY A 41 -2.25 -1.18 -14.96
C GLY A 41 -2.30 0.00 -15.91
N GLY A 42 -1.59 -0.07 -17.04
CA GLY A 42 -1.59 1.00 -18.02
C GLY A 42 -0.80 0.72 -19.27
N ARG A 43 -0.47 1.79 -20.00
CA ARG A 43 0.30 1.73 -21.24
C ARG A 43 1.38 2.80 -21.29
N VAL A 44 2.47 2.52 -21.97
CA VAL A 44 3.55 3.48 -22.24
C VAL A 44 3.86 3.51 -23.74
N LEU A 45 4.30 4.67 -24.23
CA LEU A 45 4.75 4.80 -25.61
C LEU A 45 5.99 3.94 -25.83
N LYS A 46 5.98 3.12 -26.89
CA LYS A 46 7.18 2.38 -27.29
C LYS A 46 8.23 3.37 -27.82
N PRO A 47 9.49 3.30 -27.35
CA PRO A 47 10.57 4.09 -27.94
C PRO A 47 10.64 3.81 -29.44
N LYS A 48 10.66 4.85 -30.28
CA LYS A 48 10.94 4.68 -31.71
C LYS A 48 12.34 4.07 -31.85
N PRO A 49 12.54 3.03 -32.69
CA PRO A 49 13.87 2.53 -32.99
C PRO A 49 14.75 3.69 -33.47
N LYS A 50 15.91 3.91 -32.85
CA LYS A 50 16.88 4.89 -33.35
C LYS A 50 17.25 4.48 -34.79
N PRO A 51 17.30 5.41 -35.76
CA PRO A 51 17.79 5.10 -37.09
C PRO A 51 19.20 4.50 -36.97
N LYS A 52 19.42 3.34 -37.63
CA LYS A 52 20.78 2.79 -37.77
C LYS A 52 21.63 3.85 -38.52
N PRO A 53 22.78 4.26 -37.98
CA PRO A 53 23.73 5.07 -38.76
C PRO A 53 24.14 4.27 -40.00
N GLY A 54 23.94 4.82 -41.20
CA GLY A 54 24.46 4.26 -42.45
C GLY A 54 23.46 3.81 -43.52
N ALA A 55 22.14 4.02 -43.35
CA ALA A 55 21.21 3.85 -44.47
C ALA A 55 21.07 5.18 -45.24
N GLU A 56 21.83 5.34 -46.34
CA GLU A 56 21.62 6.42 -47.30
C GLU A 56 20.16 6.42 -47.80
N ALA A 57 19.52 7.58 -47.71
CA ALA A 57 18.13 7.77 -48.08
C ALA A 57 17.98 7.84 -49.60
N LYS A 58 17.54 6.74 -50.24
CA LYS A 58 16.87 6.83 -51.54
C LYS A 58 15.55 7.60 -51.36
N PRO A 59 15.11 8.47 -52.30
CA PRO A 59 13.83 9.18 -52.18
C PRO A 59 12.69 8.17 -52.21
N ALA A 60 12.11 7.87 -51.05
CA ALA A 60 10.95 7.01 -50.93
C ALA A 60 9.66 7.84 -51.09
N PRO A 61 8.60 7.30 -51.72
CA PRO A 61 7.30 7.97 -51.81
C PRO A 61 6.78 8.37 -50.42
N ALA A 62 6.09 9.51 -50.34
CA ALA A 62 5.62 10.12 -49.10
C ALA A 62 5.08 9.09 -48.08
N ALA A 63 5.86 8.84 -47.03
CA ALA A 63 5.53 7.86 -46.01
C ALA A 63 4.28 8.31 -45.23
N LYS A 64 3.18 7.57 -45.36
CA LYS A 64 2.01 7.71 -44.48
C LYS A 64 2.49 7.61 -43.04
N SER A 65 2.20 8.62 -42.22
CA SER A 65 2.69 8.67 -40.82
C SER A 65 2.22 7.44 -40.05
N LYS A 66 3.16 6.63 -39.53
CA LYS A 66 2.84 5.47 -38.70
C LYS A 66 2.32 5.98 -37.35
N LYS A 67 1.09 5.60 -36.96
CA LYS A 67 0.49 5.93 -35.66
C LYS A 67 1.43 5.50 -34.50
N PRO A 68 1.47 6.23 -33.38
CA PRO A 68 2.30 5.87 -32.23
C PRO A 68 1.90 4.49 -31.68
N GLN A 69 2.92 3.67 -31.37
CA GLN A 69 2.73 2.35 -30.78
C GLN A 69 2.87 2.41 -29.26
N TYR A 70 2.02 1.68 -28.54
CA TYR A 70 2.03 1.55 -27.09
C TYR A 70 2.34 0.12 -26.66
N SER A 71 2.91 -0.06 -25.47
CA SER A 71 3.05 -1.36 -24.79
C SER A 71 2.32 -1.33 -23.46
N ASN A 72 1.76 -2.46 -23.06
CA ASN A 72 1.16 -2.63 -21.73
C ASN A 72 2.23 -2.54 -20.65
N LEU A 73 1.83 -2.07 -19.48
CA LEU A 73 2.66 -1.94 -18.30
C LEU A 73 1.85 -2.27 -17.05
N GLN A 74 2.48 -2.97 -16.12
CA GLN A 74 2.01 -3.18 -14.77
C GLN A 74 3.12 -2.74 -13.80
N LEU A 75 2.77 -1.99 -12.76
CA LEU A 75 3.68 -1.54 -11.71
C LEU A 75 3.07 -1.88 -10.35
N ASN A 76 3.88 -2.45 -9.47
CA ASN A 76 3.47 -2.82 -8.12
C ASN A 76 4.22 -1.97 -7.09
N ALA A 77 3.52 -1.55 -6.05
CA ALA A 77 4.10 -0.91 -4.88
C ALA A 77 3.42 -1.43 -3.62
N PHE A 78 4.13 -1.31 -2.49
CA PHE A 78 3.62 -1.71 -1.19
C PHE A 78 3.86 -0.58 -0.20
N ALA A 79 2.81 -0.21 0.53
CA ALA A 79 2.98 0.43 1.84
C ALA A 79 2.87 -0.69 2.87
N GLN A 80 3.86 -0.85 3.76
CA GLN A 80 4.01 -2.08 4.54
C GLN A 80 4.51 -1.83 5.97
N GLY A 81 4.04 -2.67 6.89
CA GLY A 81 4.54 -2.80 8.25
C GLY A 81 4.38 -1.54 9.10
N ASP A 82 5.23 -1.45 10.13
CA ASP A 82 5.18 -0.39 11.13
C ASP A 82 5.59 0.99 10.59
N SER A 83 6.29 1.02 9.45
CA SER A 83 6.64 2.26 8.76
C SER A 83 5.44 2.89 8.06
N ALA A 84 4.42 2.10 7.74
CA ALA A 84 3.21 2.56 7.08
C ALA A 84 2.02 2.72 8.05
N TRP A 85 1.89 1.86 9.07
CA TRP A 85 0.82 1.96 10.08
C TRP A 85 1.25 1.45 11.45
N ASP A 86 0.69 2.06 12.50
CA ASP A 86 0.67 1.44 13.81
C ASP A 86 -0.36 0.28 13.85
N VAL A 87 -0.18 -0.64 14.80
CA VAL A 87 -1.11 -1.76 15.03
C VAL A 87 -2.53 -1.24 15.24
N GLY A 88 -3.53 -1.85 14.61
CA GLY A 88 -4.93 -1.42 14.74
C GLY A 88 -5.28 -0.08 14.07
N SER A 89 -4.33 0.62 13.45
CA SER A 89 -4.54 1.93 12.82
C SER A 89 -4.61 1.86 11.29
N SER A 90 -5.45 2.71 10.71
CA SER A 90 -5.52 2.98 9.26
C SER A 90 -4.89 4.31 8.84
N VAL A 91 -4.32 5.05 9.80
CA VAL A 91 -3.62 6.32 9.56
C VAL A 91 -2.29 6.05 8.87
N LEU A 92 -2.15 6.51 7.62
CA LEU A 92 -0.96 6.32 6.83
C LEU A 92 0.19 7.20 7.33
N LYS A 93 1.28 6.55 7.74
CA LYS A 93 2.52 7.18 8.22
C LYS A 93 3.45 7.56 7.06
N ASP A 94 4.47 8.36 7.39
CA ASP A 94 5.38 8.91 6.39
C ASP A 94 6.21 7.86 5.66
N GLY A 95 6.55 6.73 6.28
CA GLY A 95 7.22 5.63 5.59
C GLY A 95 6.37 5.07 4.45
N GLY A 96 5.09 4.78 4.73
CA GLY A 96 4.14 4.34 3.69
C GLY A 96 3.94 5.40 2.59
N LYS A 97 3.85 6.69 2.97
CA LYS A 97 3.78 7.79 2.00
C LYS A 97 5.00 7.86 1.08
N GLN A 98 6.20 7.67 1.62
CA GLN A 98 7.44 7.65 0.84
C GLN A 98 7.47 6.51 -0.18
N ASP A 99 6.98 5.33 0.17
CA ASP A 99 6.90 4.20 -0.76
C ASP A 99 5.90 4.46 -1.89
N LEU A 100 4.76 5.07 -1.58
CA LEU A 100 3.78 5.49 -2.58
C LEU A 100 4.30 6.65 -3.46
N ASP A 101 5.08 7.57 -2.90
CA ASP A 101 5.69 8.67 -3.67
C ASP A 101 6.69 8.15 -4.72
N LYS A 102 7.43 7.08 -4.42
CA LYS A 102 8.31 6.40 -5.40
C LYS A 102 7.50 5.82 -6.57
N LEU A 103 6.31 5.26 -6.29
CA LEU A 103 5.40 4.79 -7.34
C LEU A 103 4.94 5.97 -8.21
N VAL A 104 4.46 7.05 -7.60
CA VAL A 104 3.99 8.25 -8.32
C VAL A 104 5.10 8.83 -9.19
N ALA A 105 6.31 8.96 -8.66
CA ALA A 105 7.48 9.45 -9.40
C ALA A 105 7.82 8.53 -10.59
N THR A 106 7.71 7.22 -10.43
CA THR A 106 7.93 6.25 -11.50
C THR A 106 6.89 6.37 -12.62
N LEU A 107 5.61 6.52 -12.25
CA LEU A 107 4.51 6.72 -13.20
C LEU A 107 4.72 7.98 -14.04
N ALA A 108 5.09 9.09 -13.38
CA ALA A 108 5.39 10.36 -14.04
C ALA A 108 6.61 10.26 -14.97
N LYS A 109 7.72 9.71 -14.48
CA LYS A 109 8.96 9.54 -15.25
C LYS A 109 8.75 8.71 -16.52
N ARG A 110 7.92 7.68 -16.44
CA ARG A 110 7.62 6.78 -17.56
C ARG A 110 6.47 7.26 -18.45
N LYS A 111 5.82 8.38 -18.11
CA LYS A 111 4.67 8.95 -18.83
C LYS A 111 3.60 7.89 -19.07
N VAL A 112 3.26 7.15 -18.00
CA VAL A 112 2.29 6.06 -18.07
C VAL A 112 0.90 6.61 -18.31
N MET A 113 0.22 6.09 -19.33
CA MET A 113 -1.22 6.22 -19.48
C MET A 113 -1.87 5.18 -18.57
N ILE A 114 -2.33 5.61 -17.39
CA ILE A 114 -2.95 4.74 -16.40
C ILE A 114 -4.32 4.29 -16.92
N GLY A 115 -4.60 3.00 -16.77
CA GLY A 115 -5.89 2.38 -17.09
C GLY A 115 -6.63 1.85 -15.86
N SER A 116 -5.89 1.41 -14.83
CA SER A 116 -6.46 0.96 -13.56
C SER A 116 -5.45 1.09 -12.43
N ILE A 117 -5.95 1.26 -11.21
CA ILE A 117 -5.21 1.23 -9.95
C ILE A 117 -6.00 0.33 -9.00
N ILE A 118 -5.47 -0.86 -8.71
CA ILE A 118 -6.07 -1.80 -7.77
C ILE A 118 -5.33 -1.69 -6.44
N ILE A 119 -6.08 -1.53 -5.35
CA ILE A 119 -5.56 -1.24 -4.01
C ILE A 119 -6.11 -2.29 -3.05
N ALA A 120 -5.31 -3.29 -2.71
CA ALA A 120 -5.70 -4.38 -1.83
C ALA A 120 -5.07 -4.19 -0.44
N GLY A 121 -5.90 -4.02 0.58
CA GLY A 121 -5.45 -3.96 1.97
C GLY A 121 -5.37 -5.35 2.59
N HIS A 122 -4.32 -5.60 3.37
CA HIS A 122 -4.10 -6.84 4.11
C HIS A 122 -3.79 -6.54 5.58
N THR A 123 -4.18 -7.46 6.46
CA THR A 123 -3.82 -7.45 7.88
C THR A 123 -2.96 -8.66 8.22
N ASP A 124 -2.28 -8.60 9.36
CA ASP A 124 -1.74 -9.80 9.98
C ASP A 124 -2.87 -10.65 10.61
N ARG A 125 -2.52 -11.86 11.05
CA ARG A 125 -3.47 -12.86 11.56
C ARG A 125 -3.94 -12.61 13.00
N PHE A 126 -3.35 -11.65 13.70
CA PHE A 126 -3.58 -11.44 15.14
C PHE A 126 -4.57 -10.32 15.44
N GLU A 127 -4.77 -9.42 14.50
CA GLU A 127 -5.96 -8.57 14.50
C GLU A 127 -7.20 -9.49 14.28
N ALA A 128 -8.33 -9.31 14.95
CA ALA A 128 -9.44 -10.30 14.96
C ALA A 128 -10.21 -10.35 13.61
N ASP A 129 -10.64 -11.54 13.15
CA ASP A 129 -11.14 -11.79 11.79
C ASP A 129 -12.21 -10.81 11.24
N SER A 130 -13.20 -10.39 12.06
CA SER A 130 -14.22 -9.42 11.63
C SER A 130 -13.75 -7.96 11.70
N ALA A 131 -12.83 -7.65 12.62
CA ALA A 131 -12.15 -6.34 12.67
C ALA A 131 -11.15 -6.17 11.51
N ASN A 132 -10.55 -7.27 11.04
CA ASN A 132 -9.55 -7.31 9.97
C ASN A 132 -10.06 -6.87 8.61
N ALA A 133 -11.27 -7.29 8.24
CA ALA A 133 -11.84 -6.91 6.94
C ALA A 133 -12.08 -5.41 6.88
N ASN A 134 -12.64 -4.83 7.94
CA ASN A 134 -12.87 -3.40 8.04
C ASN A 134 -11.56 -2.61 8.07
N LEU A 135 -10.58 -3.05 8.87
CA LEU A 135 -9.30 -2.35 8.97
C LEU A 135 -8.49 -2.40 7.67
N SER A 136 -8.43 -3.57 7.02
CA SER A 136 -7.76 -3.68 5.71
C SER A 136 -8.42 -2.78 4.66
N GLU A 137 -9.75 -2.73 4.61
CA GLU A 137 -10.46 -1.84 3.68
C GLU A 137 -10.19 -0.36 4.01
N GLN A 138 -10.19 0.02 5.29
CA GLN A 138 -9.85 1.38 5.71
C GLN A 138 -8.42 1.78 5.33
N ARG A 139 -7.45 0.86 5.49
CA ARG A 139 -6.06 1.07 5.04
C ARG A 139 -6.01 1.25 3.52
N ALA A 140 -6.75 0.44 2.76
CA ALA A 140 -6.84 0.58 1.31
C ALA A 140 -7.45 1.94 0.89
N LYS A 141 -8.52 2.39 1.55
CA LYS A 141 -9.12 3.72 1.36
C LYS A 141 -8.17 4.87 1.69
N SER A 142 -7.39 4.74 2.76
CA SER A 142 -6.37 5.70 3.18
C SER A 142 -5.30 5.87 2.10
N VAL A 143 -4.83 4.76 1.53
CA VAL A 143 -3.90 4.76 0.38
C VAL A 143 -4.54 5.35 -0.87
N ALA A 144 -5.78 5.00 -1.20
CA ALA A 144 -6.50 5.57 -2.35
C ALA A 144 -6.62 7.10 -2.23
N SER A 145 -6.99 7.58 -1.05
CA SER A 145 -7.10 9.02 -0.76
C SER A 145 -5.75 9.72 -0.88
N TYR A 146 -4.68 9.09 -0.40
CA TYR A 146 -3.33 9.63 -0.55
C TYR A 146 -2.89 9.71 -2.01
N LEU A 147 -3.09 8.65 -2.81
CA LEU A 147 -2.76 8.65 -4.23
C LEU A 147 -3.59 9.68 -5.02
N ALA A 148 -4.87 9.85 -4.68
CA ALA A 148 -5.72 10.89 -5.27
C ALA A 148 -5.17 12.29 -4.94
N SER A 149 -4.70 12.52 -3.70
CA SER A 149 -4.05 13.78 -3.31
C SER A 149 -2.76 14.07 -4.09
N LYS A 150 -2.12 13.03 -4.66
CA LYS A 150 -0.94 13.14 -5.54
C LYS A 150 -1.30 13.36 -7.01
N GLY A 151 -2.59 13.50 -7.32
CA GLY A 151 -3.09 13.80 -8.66
C GLY A 151 -3.41 12.58 -9.51
N LEU A 152 -3.45 11.37 -8.94
CA LEU A 152 -3.92 10.19 -9.67
C LEU A 152 -5.46 10.23 -9.74
N ASP A 153 -6.02 9.86 -10.89
CA ASP A 153 -7.47 9.92 -11.10
C ASP A 153 -8.20 8.88 -10.25
N GLN A 154 -9.04 9.34 -9.33
CA GLN A 154 -9.85 8.50 -8.46
C GLN A 154 -10.80 7.58 -9.24
N LYS A 155 -11.23 7.96 -10.45
CA LYS A 155 -12.12 7.14 -11.29
C LYS A 155 -11.45 5.84 -11.77
N LEU A 156 -10.12 5.78 -11.72
CA LEU A 156 -9.34 4.60 -12.09
C LEU A 156 -8.97 3.75 -10.87
N MET A 157 -9.37 4.17 -9.66
CA MET A 157 -9.01 3.50 -8.41
C MET A 157 -10.12 2.56 -7.95
N PHE A 158 -9.72 1.34 -7.64
CA PHE A 158 -10.57 0.31 -7.05
C PHE A 158 -9.86 -0.21 -5.81
N TRP A 159 -10.57 -0.32 -4.69
CA TRP A 159 -9.99 -0.79 -3.43
C TRP A 159 -10.81 -1.91 -2.82
N GLU A 160 -10.14 -2.78 -2.09
CA GLU A 160 -10.76 -3.87 -1.33
C GLU A 160 -9.97 -4.19 -0.06
N GLY A 161 -10.68 -4.67 0.97
CA GLY A 161 -10.07 -5.25 2.16
C GLY A 161 -10.01 -6.77 2.06
N LYS A 162 -8.80 -7.34 2.01
CA LYS A 162 -8.59 -8.79 1.99
C LYS A 162 -8.47 -9.39 3.41
N GLY A 163 -8.32 -8.56 4.44
CA GLY A 163 -8.00 -9.01 5.79
C GLY A 163 -6.76 -9.90 5.82
N ALA A 164 -6.81 -10.99 6.60
CA ALA A 164 -5.74 -11.98 6.70
C ALA A 164 -5.87 -13.15 5.70
N LYS A 165 -6.79 -13.07 4.72
CA LYS A 165 -7.15 -14.21 3.84
C LYS A 165 -6.08 -14.57 2.81
N GLU A 166 -5.17 -13.65 2.51
CA GLU A 166 -4.10 -13.82 1.52
C GLU A 166 -2.73 -13.54 2.15
N PRO A 167 -2.26 -14.41 3.07
CA PRO A 167 -0.99 -14.23 3.73
C PRO A 167 0.16 -14.47 2.75
N VAL A 168 1.18 -13.61 2.82
CA VAL A 168 2.48 -13.83 2.20
C VAL A 168 3.28 -14.77 3.10
N PRO A 169 3.81 -15.87 2.54
CA PRO A 169 4.70 -16.77 3.27
C PRO A 169 5.93 -16.02 3.78
N VAL A 170 6.28 -16.31 5.02
CA VAL A 170 7.40 -15.74 5.76
C VAL A 170 8.48 -16.81 5.89
N THR A 171 9.74 -16.45 5.69
CA THR A 171 10.86 -17.41 5.58
C THR A 171 11.25 -18.06 6.91
N LYS A 172 10.72 -17.55 8.03
CA LYS A 172 10.78 -18.15 9.36
C LYS A 172 9.37 -18.55 9.76
N PHE A 173 9.24 -19.69 10.45
CA PHE A 173 8.00 -20.03 11.14
C PHE A 173 7.73 -18.95 12.17
N CYS A 174 6.83 -18.02 11.85
CA CYS A 174 6.34 -17.03 12.81
C CYS A 174 5.35 -17.75 13.72
N GLU A 175 5.83 -18.64 14.58
CA GLU A 175 5.06 -19.32 15.61
C GLU A 175 5.46 -18.74 16.95
N SER A 176 4.57 -17.95 17.53
CA SER A 176 4.50 -17.68 18.96
C SER A 176 3.05 -17.48 19.34
#